data_AF-A0A532UK72-F1
#
_entry.id   AF-A0A532UK72-F1
#
_cell.length_a   1.000
_cell.length_b   1.000
_cell.length_c   1.000
_cell.angle_alpha   90.00
_cell.angle_beta   90.00
_cell.angle_gamma   90.00
#
_symmetry.space_group_name_H-M   'P 1'
#
loop_
_entity.id
_entity.type
_entity.pdbx_description
1 polymer ?
#
loop_
_entity_poly.entity_id
_entity_poly.type
_entity_poly.pdbx_seq_one_letter_code
_entity_poly.pdbx_strand_id
1 'polypeptide(L)'
;MLLLVVVAALIMTPETHGAVTAFDTEADYNAATGPQIFLINFDGNPPGGTLALGSSFSAAVTFGSPEASDPTQVVWNSNAITDAGSTTAPNFVGPMDGIFTDPVYAFALLFSSAGEAQTVSLYDEGAALIDTVIASNPSGFFGVVSDTPVKSFFIDNGNFPDGTPDRFFIDDFRANEPLIINVSVDIKPGSCPNPFNAKNKGSVPVAIVGAEDFDATTIDPDTITLAGVSPLTWAYEDSTQPEGDPENCYNCFDADDPDNLNCDLIDATDPENPIPGTDGVLDSYCGDGFLDLVLHFDAQELADAIGEAEREECVVLELVGLTLDGVPVVGSDSVVIKTKIK
;
A
#
# COMPACT_ATOMS: atom_id res chain seq x y z
N MET A 1 46.12 19.91 -5.96
CA MET A 1 45.02 20.14 -5.00
C MET A 1 43.74 20.21 -5.84
N LEU A 2 43.15 19.04 -6.09
CA LEU A 2 41.95 18.90 -6.92
C LEU A 2 40.76 18.96 -5.96
N LEU A 3 39.98 20.03 -6.03
CA LEU A 3 38.82 20.24 -5.18
C LEU A 3 37.67 19.41 -5.77
N LEU A 4 37.36 18.28 -5.12
CA LEU A 4 36.19 17.46 -5.42
C LEU A 4 34.96 18.23 -4.91
N VAL A 5 34.19 18.81 -5.83
CA VAL A 5 32.86 19.36 -5.51
C VAL A 5 31.92 18.18 -5.41
N VAL A 6 31.64 17.75 -4.17
CA VAL A 6 30.53 16.84 -3.88
C VAL A 6 29.26 17.67 -4.05
N VAL A 7 28.59 17.50 -5.19
CA VAL A 7 27.20 17.93 -5.34
C VAL A 7 26.40 16.95 -4.48
N ALA A 8 26.02 17.39 -3.29
CA ALA A 8 24.98 16.70 -2.54
C ALA A 8 23.70 16.78 -3.39
N ALA A 9 23.27 15.64 -3.94
CA ALA A 9 21.91 15.51 -4.42
C ALA A 9 21.01 15.81 -3.22
N LEU A 10 20.31 16.93 -3.26
CA LEU A 10 19.27 17.24 -2.30
C LEU A 10 18.18 16.19 -2.55
N ILE A 11 18.09 15.19 -1.68
CA ILE A 11 16.96 14.26 -1.67
C ILE A 11 15.76 15.14 -1.31
N MET A 12 14.94 15.48 -2.30
CA MET A 12 13.66 16.16 -2.08
C MET A 12 12.77 15.15 -1.37
N THR A 13 12.57 15.36 -0.07
CA THR A 13 11.63 14.56 0.70
C THR A 13 10.21 14.97 0.31
N PRO A 14 9.26 14.02 0.19
CA PRO A 14 7.88 14.35 -0.09
C PRO A 14 7.34 15.35 0.95
N GLU A 15 6.56 16.32 0.50
CA GLU A 15 5.94 17.31 1.38
C GLU A 15 4.57 16.80 1.86
N THR A 16 4.38 16.81 3.17
CA THR A 16 3.13 16.41 3.82
C THR A 16 2.28 17.64 4.12
N HIS A 17 1.09 17.70 3.53
CA HIS A 17 0.07 18.69 3.82
C HIS A 17 -1.09 17.92 4.45
N GLY A 18 -1.56 18.29 5.65
CA GLY A 18 -2.77 17.73 6.26
C GLY A 18 -2.96 16.21 6.11
N ALA A 19 -3.71 15.84 5.05
CA ALA A 19 -4.17 14.49 4.67
C ALA A 19 -3.55 13.96 3.34
N VAL A 20 -2.65 14.71 2.71
CA VAL A 20 -2.11 14.47 1.36
C VAL A 20 -0.59 14.62 1.35
N THR A 21 0.09 13.67 0.72
CA THR A 21 1.53 13.70 0.46
C THR A 21 1.77 13.88 -1.03
N ALA A 22 2.56 14.90 -1.41
CA ALA A 22 2.92 15.17 -2.79
C ALA A 22 4.33 14.65 -3.13
N PHE A 23 4.49 14.18 -4.37
CA PHE A 23 5.70 13.55 -4.86
C PHE A 23 6.15 14.19 -6.18
N ASP A 24 7.42 14.58 -6.21
CA ASP A 24 8.07 15.19 -7.38
C ASP A 24 8.83 14.17 -8.24
N THR A 25 8.93 12.93 -7.78
CA THR A 25 9.61 11.85 -8.52
C THR A 25 8.74 10.60 -8.61
N GLU A 26 8.85 9.92 -9.76
CA GLU A 26 8.14 8.65 -9.98
C GLU A 26 8.62 7.55 -9.03
N ALA A 27 9.91 7.54 -8.69
CA ALA A 27 10.49 6.52 -7.82
C ALA A 27 9.89 6.60 -6.40
N ASP A 28 9.80 7.80 -5.84
CA ASP A 28 9.27 8.00 -4.48
C ASP A 28 7.76 7.74 -4.44
N TYR A 29 7.01 8.15 -5.47
CA TYR A 29 5.59 7.83 -5.59
C TYR A 29 5.34 6.33 -5.71
N ASN A 30 6.12 5.62 -6.54
CA ASN A 30 5.97 4.17 -6.69
C ASN A 30 6.35 3.42 -5.40
N ALA A 31 7.27 3.96 -4.60
CA ALA A 31 7.60 3.41 -3.28
C ALA A 31 6.49 3.64 -2.24
N ALA A 32 5.61 4.63 -2.44
CA ALA A 32 4.52 5.00 -1.55
C ALA A 32 3.14 4.49 -2.01
N THR A 33 3.07 3.73 -3.11
CA THR A 33 1.81 3.27 -3.70
C THR A 33 1.83 1.79 -4.03
N GLY A 34 0.66 1.18 -4.07
CA GLY A 34 0.45 -0.18 -4.54
C GLY A 34 0.35 -0.27 -6.07
N PRO A 35 -0.18 -1.39 -6.59
CA PRO A 35 -0.32 -1.64 -8.02
C PRO A 35 -1.08 -0.53 -8.76
N GLN A 36 -0.73 -0.32 -10.04
CA GLN A 36 -1.44 0.61 -10.92
C GLN A 36 -2.86 0.11 -11.21
N ILE A 37 -3.86 0.96 -11.00
CA ILE A 37 -5.28 0.70 -11.30
C ILE A 37 -5.55 0.93 -12.79
N PHE A 38 -5.09 2.06 -13.32
CA PHE A 38 -5.18 2.40 -14.74
C PHE A 38 -4.10 3.39 -15.16
N LEU A 39 -3.88 3.50 -16.47
CA LEU A 39 -3.01 4.49 -17.12
C LEU A 39 -3.72 5.05 -18.36
N ILE A 40 -3.63 6.36 -18.54
CA ILE A 40 -4.08 7.09 -19.72
C ILE A 40 -2.88 7.86 -20.27
N ASN A 41 -2.34 7.38 -21.38
CA ASN A 41 -1.13 7.92 -22.02
C ASN A 41 -1.40 9.05 -23.02
N PHE A 42 -2.67 9.36 -23.29
CA PHE A 42 -3.11 10.35 -24.29
C PHE A 42 -2.44 10.29 -25.67
N ASP A 43 -1.87 9.15 -26.07
CA ASP A 43 -1.16 9.02 -27.34
C ASP A 43 -2.12 8.97 -28.54
N GLY A 44 -1.67 9.50 -29.68
CA GLY A 44 -2.36 9.31 -30.96
C GLY A 44 -3.39 10.39 -31.30
N ASN A 45 -3.22 11.59 -30.76
CA ASN A 45 -4.09 12.73 -31.07
C ASN A 45 -4.07 13.08 -32.57
N PRO A 46 -5.17 13.63 -33.14
CA PRO A 46 -5.20 14.09 -34.52
C PRO A 46 -4.15 15.18 -34.80
N PRO A 47 -3.57 15.23 -36.02
CA PRO A 47 -2.63 16.28 -36.42
C PRO A 47 -3.24 17.68 -36.25
N GLY A 48 -2.56 18.55 -35.52
CA GLY A 48 -3.01 19.92 -35.23
C GLY A 48 -3.81 20.08 -33.94
N GLY A 49 -4.04 18.99 -33.20
CA GLY A 49 -4.84 19.00 -31.97
C GLY A 49 -6.35 19.07 -32.24
N THR A 50 -7.15 18.60 -31.29
CA THR A 50 -8.61 18.66 -31.39
C THR A 50 -9.24 18.98 -30.04
N LEU A 51 -10.45 19.55 -30.07
CA LEU A 51 -11.33 19.47 -28.92
C LEU A 51 -11.86 18.04 -28.80
N ALA A 52 -11.83 17.50 -27.58
CA ALA A 52 -12.34 16.19 -27.23
C ALA A 52 -13.21 16.31 -25.98
N LEU A 53 -14.23 15.46 -25.88
CA LEU A 53 -14.96 15.29 -24.61
C LEU A 53 -14.01 14.65 -23.61
N GLY A 54 -13.86 15.21 -22.41
CA GLY A 54 -12.93 14.67 -21.43
C GLY A 54 -13.32 13.28 -20.91
N SER A 55 -14.58 12.87 -21.07
CA SER A 55 -15.06 11.51 -20.79
C SER A 55 -14.71 10.50 -21.89
N SER A 56 -14.02 10.90 -22.96
CA SER A 56 -13.71 10.01 -24.10
C SER A 56 -12.44 9.20 -23.93
N PHE A 57 -11.60 9.53 -22.93
CA PHE A 57 -10.30 8.89 -22.72
C PHE A 57 -10.37 7.66 -21.82
N SER A 58 -11.24 7.66 -20.81
CA SER A 58 -11.37 6.58 -19.86
C SER A 58 -12.77 6.55 -19.23
N ALA A 59 -13.20 5.37 -18.80
CA ALA A 59 -14.38 5.21 -17.96
C ALA A 59 -14.09 5.49 -16.48
N ALA A 60 -12.81 5.52 -16.07
CA ALA A 60 -12.39 5.68 -14.68
C ALA A 60 -12.32 7.15 -14.24
N VAL A 61 -12.10 8.07 -15.17
CA VAL A 61 -11.97 9.51 -14.89
C VAL A 61 -12.47 10.32 -16.07
N THR A 62 -13.16 11.42 -15.79
CA THR A 62 -13.58 12.43 -16.76
C THR A 62 -12.84 13.72 -16.52
N PHE A 63 -12.13 14.21 -17.53
CA PHE A 63 -11.42 15.50 -17.47
C PHE A 63 -12.31 16.65 -17.93
N GLY A 64 -11.99 17.87 -17.51
CA GLY A 64 -12.71 19.07 -17.92
C GLY A 64 -11.85 20.33 -17.91
N SER A 65 -12.48 21.41 -18.38
CA SER A 65 -11.92 22.76 -18.44
C SER A 65 -12.92 23.74 -17.83
N PRO A 66 -12.93 23.91 -16.49
CA PRO A 66 -14.02 24.59 -15.76
C PRO A 66 -14.38 26.00 -16.26
N GLU A 67 -13.41 26.73 -16.82
CA GLU A 67 -13.61 28.09 -17.32
C GLU A 67 -13.89 28.20 -18.82
N ALA A 68 -13.85 27.07 -19.55
CA ALA A 68 -14.10 27.03 -20.98
C ALA A 68 -15.57 27.30 -21.32
N SER A 69 -15.84 27.64 -22.57
CA SER A 69 -17.23 27.81 -23.05
C SER A 69 -18.04 26.52 -22.98
N ASP A 70 -17.38 25.36 -23.12
CA ASP A 70 -17.93 24.04 -22.83
C ASP A 70 -16.99 23.36 -21.81
N PRO A 71 -17.37 23.32 -20.52
CA PRO A 71 -16.51 22.78 -19.47
C PRO A 71 -16.22 21.29 -19.59
N THR A 72 -16.98 20.56 -20.41
CA THR A 72 -16.82 19.11 -20.59
C THR A 72 -15.72 18.73 -21.60
N GLN A 73 -15.10 19.74 -22.22
CA GLN A 73 -14.10 19.55 -23.26
C GLN A 73 -12.70 19.86 -22.76
N VAL A 74 -11.74 19.19 -23.39
CA VAL A 74 -10.31 19.45 -23.26
C VAL A 74 -9.71 19.55 -24.67
N VAL A 75 -8.56 20.20 -24.78
CA VAL A 75 -7.75 20.16 -26.00
C VAL A 75 -6.81 18.96 -25.90
N TRP A 76 -6.92 18.06 -26.86
CA TRP A 76 -6.03 16.90 -27.00
C TRP A 76 -5.01 17.17 -28.09
N ASN A 77 -3.75 17.36 -27.71
CA ASN A 77 -2.65 17.64 -28.64
C ASN A 77 -1.29 17.14 -28.12
N SER A 78 -0.39 16.81 -29.05
CA SER A 78 1.00 16.45 -28.74
C SER A 78 1.14 15.36 -27.68
N ASN A 79 0.31 14.31 -27.80
CA ASN A 79 0.20 13.22 -26.83
C ASN A 79 -0.17 13.65 -25.40
N ALA A 80 -0.79 14.81 -25.23
CA ALA A 80 -1.22 15.31 -23.93
C ALA A 80 -2.61 15.95 -24.02
N ILE A 81 -3.26 16.15 -22.88
CA ILE A 81 -4.47 16.98 -22.79
C ILE A 81 -4.17 18.29 -22.05
N THR A 82 -4.95 19.31 -22.36
CA THR A 82 -4.86 20.62 -21.72
C THR A 82 -6.21 21.32 -21.75
N ASP A 83 -6.30 22.48 -21.11
CA ASP A 83 -7.52 23.29 -21.03
C ASP A 83 -8.09 23.65 -22.42
N ALA A 84 -9.42 23.62 -22.55
CA ALA A 84 -10.16 24.06 -23.73
C ALA A 84 -10.32 25.59 -23.84
N GLY A 85 -9.57 26.32 -23.01
CA GLY A 85 -9.58 27.76 -22.91
C GLY A 85 -10.28 28.28 -21.67
N SER A 86 -10.16 29.59 -21.44
CA SER A 86 -10.89 30.30 -20.41
C SER A 86 -11.69 31.47 -20.99
N THR A 87 -12.90 31.66 -20.47
CA THR A 87 -13.76 32.82 -20.75
C THR A 87 -13.48 34.01 -19.83
N THR A 88 -12.63 33.83 -18.82
CA THR A 88 -12.34 34.84 -17.78
C THR A 88 -10.88 35.29 -17.78
N ALA A 89 -9.95 34.40 -18.14
CA ALA A 89 -8.52 34.67 -18.11
C ALA A 89 -8.07 35.53 -19.31
N PRO A 90 -7.13 36.48 -19.11
CA PRO A 90 -6.74 37.46 -20.12
C PRO A 90 -6.04 36.87 -21.35
N ASN A 91 -5.41 35.70 -21.21
CA ASN A 91 -4.73 34.97 -22.28
C ASN A 91 -5.51 33.72 -22.74
N PHE A 92 -6.77 33.58 -22.31
CA PHE A 92 -7.63 32.44 -22.62
C PHE A 92 -7.09 31.08 -22.16
N VAL A 93 -6.22 31.05 -21.16
CA VAL A 93 -5.76 29.81 -20.52
C VAL A 93 -6.54 29.61 -19.23
N GLY A 94 -7.17 28.46 -19.08
CA GLY A 94 -7.95 28.10 -17.91
C GLY A 94 -7.37 26.94 -17.10
N PRO A 95 -7.95 26.69 -15.92
CA PRO A 95 -7.64 25.53 -15.10
C PRO A 95 -8.17 24.24 -15.74
N MET A 96 -7.72 23.12 -15.20
CA MET A 96 -8.24 21.80 -15.53
C MET A 96 -8.82 21.11 -14.31
N ASP A 97 -9.78 20.24 -14.50
CA ASP A 97 -10.30 19.37 -13.45
C ASP A 97 -10.41 17.92 -13.93
N GLY A 98 -10.59 17.03 -12.97
CA GLY A 98 -10.93 15.64 -13.24
C GLY A 98 -11.81 15.06 -12.14
N ILE A 99 -12.76 14.23 -12.55
CA ILE A 99 -13.72 13.56 -11.67
C ILE A 99 -13.56 12.06 -11.88
N PHE A 100 -13.18 11.35 -10.82
CA PHE A 100 -13.10 9.90 -10.84
C PHE A 100 -14.49 9.29 -10.75
N THR A 101 -14.71 8.18 -11.46
CA THR A 101 -15.94 7.40 -11.36
C THR A 101 -16.02 6.78 -9.97
N ASP A 102 -14.97 6.07 -9.57
CA ASP A 102 -14.78 5.54 -8.21
C ASP A 102 -13.64 6.33 -7.54
N PRO A 103 -13.79 6.75 -6.27
CA PRO A 103 -12.73 7.47 -5.56
C PRO A 103 -11.39 6.71 -5.52
N VAL A 104 -10.29 7.43 -5.59
CA VAL A 104 -8.92 6.88 -5.53
C VAL A 104 -8.16 7.45 -4.33
N TYR A 105 -7.12 6.74 -3.87
CA TYR A 105 -6.24 7.24 -2.81
C TYR A 105 -4.92 7.80 -3.36
N ALA A 106 -4.52 7.40 -4.56
CA ALA A 106 -3.31 7.89 -5.18
C ALA A 106 -3.49 8.09 -6.69
N PHE A 107 -2.95 9.18 -7.21
CA PHE A 107 -2.81 9.38 -8.65
C PHE A 107 -1.55 10.17 -8.98
N ALA A 108 -1.07 9.99 -10.20
CA ALA A 108 0.10 10.68 -10.72
C ALA A 108 -0.08 11.01 -12.19
N LEU A 109 0.77 11.92 -12.66
CA LEU A 109 0.80 12.36 -14.04
C LEU A 109 2.21 12.84 -14.40
N LEU A 110 2.49 12.85 -15.70
CA LEU A 110 3.49 13.72 -16.26
C LEU A 110 2.84 15.03 -16.67
N PHE A 111 3.55 16.14 -16.48
CA PHE A 111 3.11 17.43 -16.96
C PHE A 111 4.20 18.26 -17.59
N SER A 112 3.76 19.17 -18.44
CA SER A 112 4.58 20.22 -19.04
C SER A 112 3.93 21.57 -18.79
N SER A 113 4.72 22.50 -18.23
CA SER A 113 4.36 23.88 -17.92
C SER A 113 5.64 24.72 -17.76
N ALA A 114 5.55 26.02 -18.00
CA ALA A 114 6.57 27.02 -17.75
C ALA A 114 6.17 28.04 -16.66
N GLY A 115 4.98 27.90 -16.08
CA GLY A 115 4.49 28.70 -14.96
C GLY A 115 4.99 28.19 -13.61
N GLU A 116 5.08 29.08 -12.63
CA GLU A 116 5.52 28.74 -11.27
C GLU A 116 4.33 28.49 -10.35
N ALA A 117 4.51 27.59 -9.37
CA ALA A 117 3.57 27.30 -8.28
C ALA A 117 2.16 26.89 -8.73
N GLN A 118 2.07 25.89 -9.60
CA GLN A 118 0.80 25.25 -9.97
C GLN A 118 0.26 24.52 -8.76
N THR A 119 -1.05 24.61 -8.50
CA THR A 119 -1.66 23.96 -7.33
C THR A 119 -2.68 22.92 -7.75
N VAL A 120 -2.68 21.79 -7.04
CA VAL A 120 -3.64 20.71 -7.20
C VAL A 120 -4.46 20.62 -5.93
N SER A 121 -5.75 20.92 -6.03
CA SER A 121 -6.72 20.80 -4.95
C SER A 121 -7.49 19.49 -5.08
N LEU A 122 -7.63 18.76 -3.99
CA LEU A 122 -8.27 17.44 -3.94
C LEU A 122 -9.58 17.52 -3.14
N TYR A 123 -10.62 16.83 -3.61
CA TYR A 123 -11.95 16.87 -3.01
C TYR A 123 -12.52 15.47 -2.81
N ASP A 124 -13.25 15.29 -1.72
CA ASP A 124 -13.95 14.04 -1.40
C ASP A 124 -15.27 13.87 -2.17
N GLU A 125 -15.97 12.75 -1.97
CA GLU A 125 -17.27 12.46 -2.62
C GLU A 125 -18.35 13.51 -2.29
N GLY A 126 -18.23 14.21 -1.17
CA GLY A 126 -19.10 15.31 -0.75
C GLY A 126 -18.70 16.67 -1.32
N ALA A 127 -17.68 16.73 -2.19
CA ALA A 127 -17.05 17.95 -2.68
C ALA A 127 -16.45 18.83 -1.58
N ALA A 128 -16.11 18.26 -0.42
CA ALA A 128 -15.33 18.95 0.59
C ALA A 128 -13.84 18.91 0.19
N LEU A 129 -13.15 20.04 0.39
CA LEU A 129 -11.71 20.12 0.16
C LEU A 129 -10.99 19.20 1.16
N ILE A 130 -10.20 18.27 0.65
CA ILE A 130 -9.28 17.43 1.42
C ILE A 130 -8.02 18.24 1.71
N ASP A 131 -7.31 18.65 0.66
CA ASP A 131 -6.14 19.50 0.74
C ASP A 131 -5.80 20.17 -0.61
N THR A 132 -4.89 21.14 -0.57
CA THR A 132 -4.25 21.74 -1.75
C THR A 132 -2.74 21.59 -1.63
N VAL A 133 -2.15 20.98 -2.65
CA VAL A 133 -0.70 20.77 -2.76
C VAL A 133 -0.13 21.54 -3.94
N ILE A 134 1.17 21.84 -3.90
CA ILE A 134 1.88 22.53 -4.97
C ILE A 134 2.63 21.48 -5.79
N ALA A 135 2.52 21.55 -7.12
CA ALA A 135 3.47 20.90 -8.01
C ALA A 135 4.74 21.77 -8.06
N SER A 136 5.72 21.44 -7.20
CA SER A 136 6.96 22.22 -7.00
C SER A 136 7.88 22.17 -8.21
N ASN A 137 7.79 21.10 -8.99
CA ASN A 137 8.51 20.98 -10.25
C ASN A 137 7.96 21.97 -11.30
N PRO A 138 8.81 22.60 -12.13
CA PRO A 138 8.33 23.40 -13.26
C PRO A 138 7.66 22.53 -14.34
N SER A 139 8.14 21.30 -14.52
CA SER A 139 7.61 20.26 -15.42
C SER A 139 8.18 18.90 -15.01
N GLY A 140 7.52 17.81 -15.38
CA GLY A 140 7.99 16.46 -15.14
C GLY A 140 6.94 15.62 -14.43
N PHE A 141 7.36 14.86 -13.43
CA PHE A 141 6.47 14.01 -12.65
C PHE A 141 5.79 14.80 -11.55
N PHE A 142 4.51 14.50 -11.32
CA PHE A 142 3.77 14.90 -10.14
C PHE A 142 2.86 13.76 -9.70
N GLY A 143 2.90 13.42 -8.42
CA GLY A 143 2.04 12.41 -7.83
C GLY A 143 1.52 12.84 -6.47
N VAL A 144 0.37 12.29 -6.08
CA VAL A 144 -0.23 12.50 -4.76
C VAL A 144 -0.71 11.20 -4.17
N VAL A 145 -0.58 11.07 -2.86
CA VAL A 145 -1.18 10.02 -2.03
C VAL A 145 -2.00 10.70 -0.94
N SER A 146 -3.22 10.24 -0.70
CA SER A 146 -4.10 10.74 0.36
C SER A 146 -4.55 9.61 1.27
N ASP A 147 -4.75 9.93 2.55
CA ASP A 147 -5.42 9.05 3.53
C ASP A 147 -6.95 9.01 3.33
N THR A 148 -7.49 9.92 2.52
CA THR A 148 -8.91 10.14 2.30
C THR A 148 -9.25 9.86 0.84
N PRO A 149 -10.36 9.16 0.54
CA PRO A 149 -10.76 8.89 -0.84
C PRO A 149 -10.98 10.19 -1.64
N VAL A 150 -10.23 10.36 -2.72
CA VAL A 150 -10.30 11.51 -3.63
C VAL A 150 -11.32 11.22 -4.73
N LYS A 151 -12.38 12.02 -4.79
CA LYS A 151 -13.39 11.94 -5.85
C LYS A 151 -13.07 12.81 -7.05
N SER A 152 -12.50 13.98 -6.81
CA SER A 152 -12.14 14.91 -7.87
C SER A 152 -10.94 15.75 -7.51
N PHE A 153 -10.26 16.25 -8.54
CA PHE A 153 -9.15 17.17 -8.40
C PHE A 153 -9.36 18.40 -9.29
N PHE A 154 -8.75 19.50 -8.88
CA PHE A 154 -8.75 20.77 -9.60
C PHE A 154 -7.31 21.30 -9.68
N ILE A 155 -6.86 21.58 -10.89
CA ILE A 155 -5.52 22.08 -11.18
C ILE A 155 -5.63 23.55 -11.55
N ASP A 156 -5.20 24.39 -10.62
CA ASP A 156 -5.02 25.81 -10.85
C ASP A 156 -3.68 26.05 -11.57
N ASN A 157 -3.74 26.89 -12.59
CA ASN A 157 -2.56 27.25 -13.37
C ASN A 157 -1.52 27.93 -12.50
N GLY A 158 -0.26 27.56 -12.71
CA GLY A 158 0.86 28.41 -12.32
C GLY A 158 0.86 29.68 -13.17
N ASN A 159 1.59 30.69 -12.72
CA ASN A 159 1.66 31.96 -13.45
C ASN A 159 3.05 32.18 -14.03
N PHE A 160 3.09 32.81 -15.20
CA PHE A 160 4.30 33.43 -15.72
C PHE A 160 4.73 34.62 -14.84
N PRO A 161 5.98 35.11 -14.99
CA PRO A 161 6.45 36.30 -14.28
C PRO A 161 5.62 37.58 -14.52
N ASP A 162 4.86 37.64 -15.62
CA ASP A 162 3.95 38.75 -15.94
C ASP A 162 2.56 38.61 -15.31
N GLY A 163 2.33 37.52 -14.55
CA GLY A 163 1.08 37.23 -13.86
C GLY A 163 -0.01 36.61 -14.74
N THR A 164 0.31 36.22 -15.98
CA THR A 164 -0.63 35.49 -16.82
C THR A 164 -0.62 33.98 -16.50
N PRO A 165 -1.78 33.31 -16.51
CA PRO A 165 -1.85 31.86 -16.30
C PRO A 165 -1.06 31.10 -17.36
N ASP A 166 -0.24 30.16 -16.95
CA ASP A 166 0.43 29.25 -17.87
C ASP A 166 -0.39 27.98 -18.10
N ARG A 167 -0.28 27.45 -19.31
CA ARG A 167 -1.00 26.27 -19.72
C ARG A 167 -0.36 25.02 -19.15
N PHE A 168 -1.19 24.21 -18.50
CA PHE A 168 -0.80 22.92 -17.92
C PHE A 168 -1.17 21.80 -18.89
N PHE A 169 -0.17 21.06 -19.36
CA PHE A 169 -0.37 19.88 -20.21
C PHE A 169 -0.20 18.63 -19.37
N ILE A 170 -1.19 17.73 -19.42
CA ILE A 170 -1.20 16.46 -18.68
C ILE A 170 -0.95 15.31 -19.64
N ASP A 171 -0.02 14.44 -19.26
CA ASP A 171 0.31 13.20 -19.93
C ASP A 171 0.47 12.05 -18.90
N ASP A 172 0.45 10.79 -19.35
CA ASP A 172 0.67 9.59 -18.55
C ASP A 172 -0.10 9.59 -17.21
N PHE A 173 -1.37 9.99 -17.25
CA PHE A 173 -2.21 10.11 -16.07
C PHE A 173 -2.61 8.72 -15.57
N ARG A 174 -2.32 8.42 -14.30
CA ARG A 174 -2.55 7.12 -13.69
C ARG A 174 -3.09 7.23 -12.28
N ALA A 175 -3.78 6.19 -11.84
CA ALA A 175 -4.12 5.98 -10.44
C ALA A 175 -3.49 4.67 -9.93
N ASN A 176 -3.16 4.63 -8.64
CA ASN A 176 -2.60 3.47 -7.98
C ASN A 176 -3.41 3.13 -6.73
N GLU A 177 -3.38 1.85 -6.37
CA GLU A 177 -3.89 1.40 -5.07
C GLU A 177 -3.05 2.01 -3.93
N PRO A 178 -3.60 2.19 -2.73
CA PRO A 178 -2.79 2.54 -1.56
C PRO A 178 -1.75 1.44 -1.30
N LEU A 179 -0.58 1.83 -0.78
CA LEU A 179 0.42 0.85 -0.38
C LEU A 179 -0.06 0.10 0.85
N ILE A 180 -0.17 -1.23 0.73
CA ILE A 180 -0.49 -2.15 1.82
C ILE A 180 0.49 -3.31 1.72
N ILE A 181 1.14 -3.65 2.83
CA ILE A 181 2.05 -4.80 2.90
C ILE A 181 1.25 -6.00 3.37
N ASN A 182 1.19 -7.04 2.52
CA ASN A 182 0.64 -8.32 2.93
C ASN A 182 1.72 -9.10 3.66
N VAL A 183 1.43 -9.54 4.89
CA VAL A 183 2.35 -10.31 5.71
C VAL A 183 1.84 -11.74 5.88
N SER A 184 2.77 -12.70 5.89
CA SER A 184 2.43 -14.07 6.27
C SER A 184 2.29 -14.13 7.79
N VAL A 185 1.19 -14.72 8.26
CA VAL A 185 0.83 -14.81 9.66
C VAL A 185 0.70 -16.29 10.00
N ASP A 186 1.31 -16.70 11.11
CA ASP A 186 1.18 -18.05 11.64
C ASP A 186 0.70 -17.98 13.09
N ILE A 187 -0.54 -18.40 13.34
CA ILE A 187 -1.09 -18.48 14.69
C ILE A 187 -0.58 -19.76 15.31
N LYS A 188 0.08 -19.68 16.45
CA LYS A 188 0.70 -20.83 17.13
C LYS A 188 1.73 -21.55 16.24
N PRO A 189 2.88 -20.90 15.98
CA PRO A 189 3.96 -21.49 15.20
C PRO A 189 4.35 -22.90 15.64
N GLY A 190 4.57 -23.78 14.66
CA GLY A 190 4.86 -25.21 14.86
C GLY A 190 3.62 -26.09 15.07
N SER A 191 2.41 -25.59 14.80
CA SER A 191 1.16 -26.35 14.81
C SER A 191 0.46 -26.19 13.45
N CYS A 192 -0.04 -27.26 12.84
CA CYS A 192 -1.09 -27.18 11.82
C CYS A 192 -2.01 -28.40 11.91
N PRO A 193 -3.35 -28.23 11.94
CA PRO A 193 -4.07 -26.98 12.09
C PRO A 193 -3.86 -26.33 13.48
N ASN A 194 -4.22 -25.06 13.65
CA ASN A 194 -4.02 -24.30 14.89
C ASN A 194 -5.17 -24.49 15.88
N PRO A 195 -5.06 -25.37 16.90
CA PRO A 195 -6.18 -25.65 17.79
C PRO A 195 -6.39 -24.47 18.75
N PHE A 196 -7.57 -23.88 18.70
CA PHE A 196 -7.98 -22.82 19.63
C PHE A 196 -8.96 -23.36 20.67
N ASN A 197 -8.59 -23.22 21.94
CA ASN A 197 -9.42 -23.58 23.07
C ASN A 197 -9.84 -22.32 23.82
N ALA A 198 -11.04 -21.85 23.53
CA ALA A 198 -11.66 -20.67 24.12
C ALA A 198 -11.85 -20.73 25.66
N LYS A 199 -11.60 -21.86 26.32
CA LYS A 199 -11.62 -21.96 27.79
C LYS A 199 -10.24 -21.77 28.43
N ASN A 200 -9.17 -21.72 27.64
CA ASN A 200 -7.84 -21.47 28.14
C ASN A 200 -7.68 -20.01 28.55
N LYS A 201 -7.00 -19.77 29.66
CA LYS A 201 -6.67 -18.44 30.18
C LYS A 201 -5.20 -18.06 29.94
N GLY A 202 -4.57 -18.71 28.97
CA GLY A 202 -3.19 -18.44 28.59
C GLY A 202 -3.14 -17.45 27.45
N SER A 203 -1.94 -17.20 26.94
CA SER A 203 -1.72 -16.47 25.71
C SER A 203 -1.74 -17.39 24.49
N VAL A 204 -2.15 -16.85 23.34
CA VAL A 204 -1.97 -17.45 22.01
C VAL A 204 -0.79 -16.74 21.34
N PRO A 205 0.33 -17.43 21.06
CA PRO A 205 1.41 -16.85 20.28
C PRO A 205 1.00 -16.79 18.81
N VAL A 206 1.39 -15.72 18.12
CA VAL A 206 1.15 -15.49 16.69
C VAL A 206 2.38 -14.81 16.12
N ALA A 207 2.94 -15.36 15.04
CA ALA A 207 4.09 -14.79 14.36
C ALA A 207 3.64 -14.03 13.10
N ILE A 208 4.23 -12.85 12.91
CA ILE A 208 4.39 -12.26 11.58
C ILE A 208 5.73 -12.78 11.07
N VAL A 209 5.67 -13.62 10.04
CA VAL A 209 6.80 -14.43 9.54
C VAL A 209 7.80 -13.52 8.83
N GLY A 210 9.07 -13.57 9.22
CA GLY A 210 10.17 -12.94 8.48
C GLY A 210 10.50 -13.70 7.19
N ALA A 211 11.04 -13.04 6.18
CA ALA A 211 11.46 -13.69 4.93
C ALA A 211 12.66 -12.98 4.28
N GLU A 212 13.21 -13.57 3.21
CA GLU A 212 14.31 -12.96 2.45
C GLU A 212 13.94 -11.56 1.92
N ASP A 213 12.68 -11.37 1.53
CA ASP A 213 12.13 -10.13 0.99
C ASP A 213 11.27 -9.34 2.00
N PHE A 214 11.18 -9.80 3.26
CA PHE A 214 10.39 -9.13 4.30
C PHE A 214 11.09 -9.10 5.66
N ASP A 215 11.41 -7.89 6.13
CA ASP A 215 12.01 -7.65 7.44
C ASP A 215 10.93 -7.30 8.48
N ALA A 216 10.58 -8.27 9.33
CA ALA A 216 9.56 -8.11 10.37
C ALA A 216 9.91 -7.04 11.43
N THR A 217 11.18 -6.60 11.52
CA THR A 217 11.59 -5.54 12.45
C THR A 217 11.12 -4.15 12.02
N THR A 218 10.62 -4.03 10.79
CA THR A 218 10.01 -2.80 10.28
C THR A 218 8.57 -2.59 10.75
N ILE A 219 7.94 -3.59 11.38
CA ILE A 219 6.59 -3.49 11.93
C ILE A 219 6.58 -2.71 13.23
N ASP A 220 5.58 -1.84 13.44
CA ASP A 220 5.29 -1.22 14.74
C ASP A 220 4.38 -2.15 15.55
N PRO A 221 4.91 -2.90 16.54
CA PRO A 221 4.14 -3.90 17.27
C PRO A 221 3.02 -3.28 18.13
N ASP A 222 3.12 -2.00 18.51
CA ASP A 222 2.11 -1.33 19.34
C ASP A 222 0.83 -1.00 18.56
N THR A 223 0.89 -1.07 17.23
CA THR A 223 -0.26 -0.84 16.34
C THR A 223 -0.98 -2.12 15.93
N ILE A 224 -0.38 -3.29 16.22
CA ILE A 224 -0.88 -4.58 15.76
C ILE A 224 -2.13 -4.99 16.54
N THR A 225 -3.12 -5.49 15.82
CA THR A 225 -4.29 -6.17 16.39
C THR A 225 -4.62 -7.43 15.62
N LEU A 226 -5.11 -8.46 16.32
CA LEU A 226 -5.62 -9.70 15.74
C LEU A 226 -7.10 -9.81 16.07
N ALA A 227 -7.96 -9.84 15.05
CA ALA A 227 -9.41 -9.72 15.20
C ALA A 227 -9.83 -8.53 16.09
N GLY A 228 -9.06 -7.43 16.02
CA GLY A 228 -9.27 -6.23 16.84
C GLY A 228 -8.75 -6.30 18.29
N VAL A 229 -8.12 -7.41 18.70
CA VAL A 229 -7.50 -7.57 20.02
C VAL A 229 -6.03 -7.16 19.96
N SER A 230 -5.56 -6.35 20.90
CA SER A 230 -4.15 -5.96 20.99
C SER A 230 -3.29 -7.04 21.65
N PRO A 231 -2.00 -7.16 21.30
CA PRO A 231 -1.10 -8.10 21.95
C PRO A 231 -0.83 -7.71 23.42
N LEU A 232 -0.64 -8.71 24.28
CA LEU A 232 -0.19 -8.54 25.66
C LEU A 232 1.30 -8.20 25.71
N THR A 233 2.09 -8.90 24.90
CA THR A 233 3.55 -8.79 24.80
C THR A 233 4.01 -9.21 23.41
N TRP A 234 5.22 -8.81 23.04
CA TRP A 234 5.85 -9.21 21.79
C TRP A 234 7.36 -9.42 21.97
N ALA A 235 7.96 -10.18 21.08
CA ALA A 235 9.40 -10.40 20.98
C ALA A 235 9.80 -10.67 19.53
N TYR A 236 11.06 -10.41 19.20
CA TYR A 236 11.63 -10.85 17.95
C TYR A 236 12.32 -12.20 18.16
N GLU A 237 11.84 -13.23 17.47
CA GLU A 237 12.26 -14.62 17.64
C GLU A 237 12.24 -15.32 16.28
N ASP A 238 13.10 -16.30 16.08
CA ASP A 238 13.07 -17.18 14.89
C ASP A 238 12.23 -18.41 15.27
N SER A 239 10.92 -18.31 15.08
CA SER A 239 9.91 -19.24 15.64
C SER A 239 9.12 -19.99 14.58
N THR A 240 9.16 -19.57 13.33
CA THR A 240 8.42 -20.17 12.22
C THR A 240 9.29 -21.12 11.41
N GLN A 241 8.65 -22.12 10.81
CA GLN A 241 9.29 -23.00 9.83
C GLN A 241 9.14 -22.39 8.43
N PRO A 242 10.00 -22.78 7.45
CA PRO A 242 9.80 -22.40 6.07
C PRO A 242 8.39 -22.82 5.62
N GLU A 243 7.66 -21.97 4.89
CA GLU A 243 6.34 -22.31 4.36
C GLU A 243 6.39 -23.67 3.62
N GLY A 244 5.89 -24.71 4.27
CA GLY A 244 5.70 -26.03 3.67
C GLY A 244 4.56 -26.01 2.67
N ASP A 245 4.52 -27.00 1.78
CA ASP A 245 3.47 -27.13 0.75
C ASP A 245 2.05 -26.95 1.34
N PRO A 246 1.28 -25.93 0.91
CA PRO A 246 -0.05 -25.63 1.45
C PRO A 246 -1.06 -26.76 1.24
N GLU A 247 -0.82 -27.72 0.32
CA GLU A 247 -1.67 -28.89 0.17
C GLU A 247 -1.57 -29.87 1.37
N ASN A 248 -0.51 -29.78 2.18
CA ASN A 248 -0.26 -30.67 3.32
C ASN A 248 -0.66 -30.09 4.70
N CYS A 249 -1.25 -28.90 4.78
CA CYS A 249 -1.81 -28.41 6.06
C CYS A 249 -3.15 -29.11 6.43
N TYR A 250 -3.72 -29.93 5.52
CA TYR A 250 -5.00 -30.62 5.70
C TYR A 250 -4.90 -32.11 6.07
N ASN A 251 -3.75 -32.75 5.91
CA ASN A 251 -3.50 -34.15 6.30
C ASN A 251 -2.80 -34.20 7.66
N CYS A 252 -3.60 -33.94 8.69
CA CYS A 252 -3.30 -34.33 10.06
C CYS A 252 -2.84 -35.80 10.13
N PHE A 253 -1.65 -36.05 10.69
CA PHE A 253 -1.12 -37.34 11.13
C PHE A 253 -1.00 -38.44 10.06
N ASP A 254 0.15 -38.50 9.41
CA ASP A 254 0.80 -39.80 9.18
C ASP A 254 2.11 -39.82 9.99
N ALA A 255 2.16 -40.64 11.04
CA ALA A 255 3.34 -40.77 11.90
C ALA A 255 4.47 -41.58 11.22
N ASP A 256 4.18 -42.15 10.05
CA ASP A 256 5.10 -42.95 9.24
C ASP A 256 5.56 -42.19 7.97
N ASP A 257 5.15 -40.92 7.78
CA ASP A 257 5.62 -40.08 6.69
C ASP A 257 6.92 -39.34 7.08
N PRO A 258 8.08 -39.64 6.45
CA PRO A 258 9.35 -38.99 6.74
C PRO A 258 9.37 -37.51 6.32
N ASP A 259 8.42 -37.05 5.51
CA ASP A 259 8.28 -35.65 5.09
C ASP A 259 7.33 -34.85 6.01
N ASN A 260 6.71 -35.50 7.01
CA ASN A 260 5.88 -34.88 8.04
C ASN A 260 6.74 -34.40 9.22
N LEU A 261 7.44 -33.29 9.00
CA LEU A 261 8.41 -32.68 9.90
C LEU A 261 7.75 -32.01 11.12
N ASN A 262 7.28 -32.81 12.08
CA ASN A 262 7.11 -32.30 13.44
C ASN A 262 8.49 -31.91 14.00
N CYS A 263 8.66 -30.66 14.46
CA CYS A 263 9.92 -30.13 15.00
C CYS A 263 10.52 -30.94 16.16
N ASP A 264 9.74 -31.84 16.77
CA ASP A 264 10.21 -32.80 17.77
C ASP A 264 11.02 -33.99 17.19
N LEU A 265 11.08 -34.16 15.86
CA LEU A 265 11.64 -35.36 15.21
C LEU A 265 12.79 -35.11 14.23
N ILE A 266 13.26 -33.87 14.05
CA ILE A 266 14.39 -33.60 13.16
C ILE A 266 15.69 -34.00 13.87
N ASP A 267 16.25 -35.13 13.46
CA ASP A 267 17.59 -35.53 13.83
C ASP A 267 18.59 -34.57 13.19
N ALA A 268 19.05 -33.57 13.94
CA ALA A 268 20.11 -32.62 13.55
C ALA A 268 21.45 -33.30 13.18
N THR A 269 21.51 -34.63 13.19
CA THR A 269 22.66 -35.43 12.76
C THR A 269 22.50 -36.08 11.39
N ASP A 270 21.40 -35.86 10.65
CA ASP A 270 21.24 -36.37 9.28
C ASP A 270 22.28 -35.72 8.32
N PRO A 271 23.26 -36.49 7.81
CA PRO A 271 24.27 -35.97 6.90
C PRO A 271 23.77 -35.78 5.46
N GLU A 272 22.58 -36.27 5.11
CA GLU A 272 22.00 -36.11 3.77
C GLU A 272 21.19 -34.81 3.63
N ASN A 273 20.60 -34.27 4.70
CA ASN A 273 19.81 -33.03 4.72
C ASN A 273 20.19 -32.08 5.89
N PRO A 274 21.32 -31.37 5.82
CA PRO A 274 21.70 -30.40 6.86
C PRO A 274 20.79 -29.16 6.84
N ILE A 275 20.27 -28.74 8.00
CA ILE A 275 19.54 -27.47 8.15
C ILE A 275 20.52 -26.31 7.94
N PRO A 276 20.29 -25.42 6.96
CA PRO A 276 21.08 -24.19 6.82
C PRO A 276 20.98 -23.33 8.08
N GLY A 277 22.10 -22.95 8.70
CA GLY A 277 22.12 -21.98 9.80
C GLY A 277 22.26 -22.52 11.23
N THR A 278 22.22 -23.84 11.44
CA THR A 278 22.35 -24.42 12.79
C THR A 278 23.82 -24.79 13.13
N ASP A 279 24.30 -24.44 14.32
CA ASP A 279 25.65 -24.78 14.83
C ASP A 279 25.69 -26.15 15.55
N GLY A 280 24.71 -27.01 15.29
CA GLY A 280 24.63 -28.35 15.89
C GLY A 280 24.16 -28.36 17.36
N VAL A 281 23.58 -27.26 17.86
CA VAL A 281 22.90 -27.22 19.16
C VAL A 281 21.40 -27.47 18.95
N LEU A 282 20.93 -28.63 19.40
CA LEU A 282 19.51 -28.92 19.62
C LEU A 282 19.03 -28.11 20.84
N ASP A 283 18.66 -26.87 20.64
CA ASP A 283 17.86 -26.12 21.61
C ASP A 283 16.83 -25.28 20.86
N SER A 284 15.55 -25.65 21.05
CA SER A 284 14.41 -24.74 21.02
C SER A 284 14.09 -24.01 19.70
N TYR A 285 13.05 -24.53 19.02
CA TYR A 285 12.35 -24.03 17.85
C TYR A 285 13.10 -24.14 16.50
N CYS A 286 12.37 -24.70 15.55
CA CYS A 286 12.73 -25.00 14.17
C CYS A 286 12.67 -23.72 13.33
N GLY A 287 13.47 -22.72 13.71
CA GLY A 287 13.57 -21.45 13.01
C GLY A 287 14.06 -21.60 11.57
N ASP A 288 13.54 -20.78 10.66
CA ASP A 288 13.88 -20.75 9.24
C ASP A 288 15.06 -19.83 8.92
N GLY A 289 15.63 -19.20 9.96
CA GLY A 289 16.77 -18.30 9.86
C GLY A 289 16.39 -16.85 9.58
N PHE A 290 15.09 -16.53 9.50
CA PHE A 290 14.57 -15.18 9.47
C PHE A 290 13.97 -14.81 10.83
N LEU A 291 14.01 -13.52 11.14
CA LEU A 291 13.51 -13.03 12.42
C LEU A 291 12.02 -12.70 12.30
N ASP A 292 11.21 -13.33 13.13
CA ASP A 292 9.77 -13.08 13.19
C ASP A 292 9.44 -12.03 14.23
N LEU A 293 8.29 -11.37 14.06
CA LEU A 293 7.65 -10.64 15.14
C LEU A 293 6.60 -11.55 15.81
N VAL A 294 6.95 -12.10 16.97
CA VAL A 294 6.08 -13.00 17.73
C VAL A 294 5.29 -12.20 18.77
N LEU A 295 3.98 -12.20 18.61
CA LEU A 295 3.00 -11.49 19.43
C LEU A 295 2.21 -12.49 20.28
N HIS A 296 1.92 -12.13 21.52
CA HIS A 296 1.15 -12.97 22.43
C HIS A 296 -0.19 -12.31 22.76
N PHE A 297 -1.30 -12.94 22.38
CA PHE A 297 -2.65 -12.40 22.58
C PHE A 297 -3.38 -13.11 23.72
N ASP A 298 -4.27 -12.42 24.43
CA ASP A 298 -5.11 -13.05 25.46
C ASP A 298 -6.16 -13.98 24.81
N ALA A 299 -6.16 -15.26 25.20
CA ALA A 299 -7.06 -16.25 24.61
C ALA A 299 -8.54 -16.00 24.94
N GLN A 300 -8.87 -15.32 26.04
CA GLN A 300 -10.25 -14.96 26.37
C GLN A 300 -10.72 -13.76 25.55
N GLU A 301 -9.88 -12.72 25.41
CA GLU A 301 -10.22 -11.57 24.56
C GLU A 301 -10.38 -11.99 23.09
N LEU A 302 -9.52 -12.88 22.58
CA LEU A 302 -9.70 -13.47 21.25
C LEU A 302 -10.98 -14.30 21.14
N ALA A 303 -11.34 -15.07 22.16
CA ALA A 303 -12.60 -15.82 22.15
C ALA A 303 -13.82 -14.89 22.09
N ASP A 304 -13.78 -13.77 22.83
CA ASP A 304 -14.82 -12.75 22.81
C ASP A 304 -14.90 -12.05 21.44
N ALA A 305 -13.75 -11.78 20.79
CA ALA A 305 -13.68 -11.19 19.47
C ALA A 305 -14.18 -12.13 18.35
N ILE A 306 -13.87 -13.43 18.44
CA ILE A 306 -14.39 -14.46 17.52
C ILE A 306 -15.91 -14.57 17.62
N GLY A 307 -16.47 -14.47 18.82
CA GLY A 307 -17.90 -14.62 19.06
C GLY A 307 -18.38 -16.08 18.92
N GLU A 308 -19.63 -16.28 18.50
CA GLU A 308 -20.23 -17.63 18.42
C GLU A 308 -19.53 -18.50 17.37
N ALA A 309 -18.92 -19.61 17.80
CA ALA A 309 -18.30 -20.59 16.91
C ALA A 309 -18.48 -22.02 17.43
N GLU A 310 -18.73 -22.96 16.52
CA GLU A 310 -18.95 -24.37 16.81
C GLU A 310 -17.64 -25.15 16.93
N ARG A 311 -17.71 -26.34 17.55
CA ARG A 311 -16.55 -27.21 17.66
C ARG A 311 -16.16 -27.76 16.27
N GLU A 312 -14.85 -27.80 16.01
CA GLU A 312 -14.18 -28.13 14.75
C GLU A 312 -14.45 -27.13 13.60
N GLU A 313 -15.05 -25.98 13.90
CA GLU A 313 -15.16 -24.88 12.95
C GLU A 313 -13.78 -24.24 12.72
N CYS A 314 -13.48 -23.92 11.47
CA CYS A 314 -12.30 -23.13 11.09
C CYS A 314 -12.70 -21.65 11.04
N VAL A 315 -12.03 -20.83 11.84
CA VAL A 315 -12.26 -19.38 11.90
C VAL A 315 -10.99 -18.68 11.44
N VAL A 316 -11.11 -17.79 10.45
CA VAL A 316 -10.00 -16.94 9.99
C VAL A 316 -9.91 -15.72 10.90
N LEU A 317 -8.73 -15.46 11.43
CA LEU A 317 -8.42 -14.27 12.21
C LEU A 317 -7.55 -13.33 11.37
N GLU A 318 -8.05 -12.12 11.16
CA GLU A 318 -7.33 -11.06 10.46
C GLU A 318 -6.40 -10.32 11.41
N LEU A 319 -5.17 -10.10 10.98
CA LEU A 319 -4.18 -9.26 11.64
C LEU A 319 -4.05 -7.95 10.85
N VAL A 320 -4.12 -6.83 11.54
CA VAL A 320 -3.89 -5.49 10.97
C VAL A 320 -2.95 -4.68 11.85
N GLY A 321 -2.16 -3.81 11.24
CA GLY A 321 -1.34 -2.83 11.96
C GLY A 321 -0.62 -1.90 10.99
N LEU A 322 0.47 -1.29 11.45
CA LEU A 322 1.32 -0.40 10.69
C LEU A 322 2.79 -0.82 10.79
N THR A 323 3.57 -0.50 9.76
CA THR A 323 5.02 -0.40 9.86
C THR A 323 5.45 0.82 10.67
N LEU A 324 6.72 0.88 11.06
CA LEU A 324 7.34 2.02 11.75
C LEU A 324 7.31 3.32 10.92
N ASP A 325 7.22 3.21 9.59
CA ASP A 325 7.02 4.33 8.67
C ASP A 325 5.55 4.60 8.32
N GLY A 326 4.61 3.87 8.95
CA GLY A 326 3.18 4.14 8.88
C GLY A 326 2.44 3.47 7.72
N VAL A 327 3.06 2.53 7.02
CA VAL A 327 2.43 1.74 5.95
C VAL A 327 1.51 0.68 6.57
N PRO A 328 0.24 0.57 6.14
CA PRO A 328 -0.64 -0.49 6.61
C PRO A 328 -0.10 -1.88 6.30
N VAL A 329 -0.17 -2.77 7.29
CA VAL A 329 0.10 -4.20 7.13
C VAL A 329 -1.15 -5.01 7.42
N VAL A 330 -1.37 -6.03 6.59
CA VAL A 330 -2.51 -6.94 6.73
C VAL A 330 -2.05 -8.38 6.53
N GLY A 331 -2.60 -9.29 7.31
CA GLY A 331 -2.34 -10.71 7.20
C GLY A 331 -3.47 -11.51 7.84
N SER A 332 -3.46 -12.83 7.69
CA SER A 332 -4.47 -13.67 8.31
C SER A 332 -4.00 -15.10 8.45
N ASP A 333 -4.50 -15.78 9.47
CA ASP A 333 -4.39 -17.23 9.59
C ASP A 333 -5.66 -17.80 10.24
N SER A 334 -5.82 -19.12 10.20
CA SER A 334 -7.02 -19.81 10.65
C SER A 334 -6.77 -20.64 11.91
N VAL A 335 -7.77 -20.64 12.80
CA VAL A 335 -7.80 -21.52 13.97
C VAL A 335 -8.94 -22.52 13.87
N VAL A 336 -8.72 -23.72 14.43
CA VAL A 336 -9.75 -24.75 14.58
C VAL A 336 -10.28 -24.75 16.01
N ILE A 337 -11.57 -24.45 16.16
CA ILE A 337 -12.23 -24.33 17.45
C ILE A 337 -12.36 -25.69 18.13
N LYS A 338 -11.64 -25.91 19.23
CA LYS A 338 -11.71 -27.18 19.99
C LYS A 338 -12.75 -27.15 21.11
N THR A 339 -13.20 -25.96 21.50
CA THR A 339 -14.30 -25.78 22.44
C THR A 339 -15.27 -24.75 21.92
N LYS A 340 -16.54 -25.14 21.78
CA LYS A 340 -17.63 -24.25 21.39
C LYS A 340 -17.59 -22.93 22.17
N ILE A 341 -17.64 -21.84 21.43
CA ILE A 341 -17.80 -20.47 21.94
C ILE A 341 -19.28 -20.13 21.89
N LYS A 342 -19.77 -19.42 22.90
CA LYS A 342 -21.19 -19.15 23.11
C LYS A 342 -21.41 -17.67 23.36
#